data_AF-A0A3D3VWD2-F1
#
_entry.id   AF-A0A3D3VWD2-F1
#
_cell.length_a   1.000
_cell.length_b   1.000
_cell.length_c   1.000
_cell.angle_alpha   90.00
_cell.angle_beta   90.00
_cell.angle_gamma   90.00
#
_symmetry.space_group_name_H-M   'P 1'
#
loop_
_entity.id
_entity.type
_entity.pdbx_description
1 polymer ?
#
loop_
_entity_poly.entity_id
_entity_poly.type
_entity_poly.pdbx_seq_one_letter_code
_entity_poly.pdbx_strand_id
1 'polypeptide(L)'
;MNDTGTKEINKFENFDAIYARELEVQRDLEKIEVAYVKTVEKYGEYSDLKSFAEYLRTMEKLFQESKFRNRGFEQSRDEMIQLRIKLLAKNSAMDEDVLNAIHAYFKQVGHTAEKIYAASEELLEKYKDDPGCREFILYIRDIFINFFNAEREQISMDELKNRLIKARMEALSGKGDPDLLTLENIYKEFNVLLKK
;
A
#
# COMPACT_ATOMS: atom_id res chain seq x y z
N MET A 1 -36.53 -43.93 -8.94
CA MET A 1 -35.21 -43.62 -9.51
C MET A 1 -35.36 -42.37 -10.36
N ASN A 2 -34.30 -41.56 -10.38
CA ASN A 2 -34.12 -40.25 -11.02
C ASN A 2 -34.54 -39.06 -10.14
N ASP A 3 -33.74 -38.03 -9.93
CA ASP A 3 -32.31 -37.79 -10.11
C ASP A 3 -32.08 -36.46 -9.37
N THR A 4 -31.48 -36.49 -8.17
CA THR A 4 -31.18 -35.27 -7.39
C THR A 4 -29.71 -34.96 -7.58
N GLY A 5 -29.36 -34.40 -8.73
CA GLY A 5 -27.97 -34.09 -9.07
C GLY A 5 -27.87 -32.76 -9.79
N THR A 6 -27.98 -31.63 -9.06
CA THR A 6 -27.30 -30.35 -9.38
C THR A 6 -27.71 -29.26 -8.39
N LYS A 7 -26.95 -29.10 -7.28
CA LYS A 7 -27.00 -27.86 -6.47
C LYS A 7 -25.75 -27.63 -5.60
N GLU A 8 -24.59 -28.09 -6.03
CA GLU A 8 -23.30 -27.82 -5.35
C GLU A 8 -22.31 -26.98 -6.17
N ILE A 9 -22.69 -26.50 -7.36
CA ILE A 9 -21.85 -25.67 -8.21
C ILE A 9 -22.32 -24.20 -8.06
N ASN A 10 -21.87 -23.50 -7.01
CA ASN A 10 -21.92 -22.01 -6.92
C ASN A 10 -21.33 -21.39 -5.63
N LYS A 11 -20.80 -22.17 -4.67
CA LYS A 11 -20.21 -21.60 -3.44
C LYS A 11 -18.71 -21.31 -3.54
N PHE A 12 -17.97 -22.09 -4.33
CA PHE A 12 -16.51 -21.96 -4.46
C PHE A 12 -16.09 -20.79 -5.37
N GLU A 13 -16.75 -20.59 -6.52
CA GLU A 13 -16.48 -19.43 -7.41
C GLU A 13 -16.71 -18.08 -6.73
N ASN A 14 -17.64 -18.03 -5.76
CA ASN A 14 -17.91 -16.81 -4.99
C ASN A 14 -16.79 -16.55 -3.96
N PHE A 15 -16.13 -17.58 -3.45
CA PHE A 15 -15.05 -17.43 -2.47
C PHE A 15 -13.77 -16.92 -3.14
N ASP A 16 -13.41 -17.43 -4.32
CA ASP A 16 -12.25 -16.96 -5.09
C ASP A 16 -12.42 -15.52 -5.55
N ALA A 17 -13.64 -15.13 -5.96
CA ALA A 17 -13.95 -13.75 -6.33
C ALA A 17 -13.92 -12.79 -5.13
N ILE A 18 -14.38 -13.24 -3.95
CA ILE A 18 -14.31 -12.45 -2.71
C ILE A 18 -12.84 -12.31 -2.26
N TYR A 19 -12.06 -13.39 -2.34
CA TYR A 19 -10.65 -13.39 -1.94
C TYR A 19 -9.78 -12.53 -2.86
N ALA A 20 -9.97 -12.63 -4.18
CA ALA A 20 -9.30 -11.76 -5.15
C ALA A 20 -9.62 -10.28 -4.91
N ARG A 21 -10.86 -9.99 -4.52
CA ARG A 21 -11.32 -8.64 -4.18
C ARG A 21 -10.73 -8.12 -2.87
N GLU A 22 -10.62 -8.95 -1.83
CA GLU A 22 -9.92 -8.58 -0.59
C GLU A 22 -8.45 -8.27 -0.86
N LEU A 23 -7.79 -9.07 -1.70
CA LEU A 23 -6.42 -8.83 -2.14
C LEU A 23 -6.26 -7.51 -2.90
N GLU A 24 -7.18 -7.17 -3.80
CA GLU A 24 -7.18 -5.91 -4.54
C GLU A 24 -7.36 -4.70 -3.59
N VAL A 25 -8.31 -4.79 -2.66
CA VAL A 25 -8.53 -3.76 -1.63
C VAL A 25 -7.28 -3.59 -0.77
N GLN A 26 -6.67 -4.69 -0.33
CA GLN A 26 -5.48 -4.65 0.52
C GLN A 26 -4.30 -3.99 -0.21
N ARG A 27 -4.09 -4.29 -1.50
CA ARG A 27 -3.06 -3.63 -2.33
C ARG A 27 -3.32 -2.13 -2.46
N ASP A 28 -4.56 -1.72 -2.67
CA ASP A 28 -4.88 -0.30 -2.80
C ASP A 28 -4.73 0.45 -1.48
N LEU A 29 -5.03 -0.20 -0.35
CA LEU A 29 -4.74 0.34 0.99
C LEU A 29 -3.24 0.47 1.26
N GLU A 30 -2.42 -0.49 0.82
CA GLU A 30 -0.96 -0.40 0.88
C GLU A 30 -0.42 0.81 0.10
N LYS A 31 -0.92 1.04 -1.13
CA LYS A 31 -0.55 2.22 -1.94
C LYS A 31 -0.86 3.53 -1.21
N ILE A 32 -2.02 3.60 -0.56
CA ILE A 32 -2.45 4.78 0.23
C ILE A 32 -1.55 4.98 1.45
N GLU A 33 -1.15 3.91 2.14
CA GLU A 33 -0.24 3.99 3.28
C GLU A 33 1.15 4.45 2.87
N VAL A 34 1.66 3.96 1.73
CA VAL A 34 2.93 4.44 1.15
C VAL A 34 2.85 5.94 0.85
N ALA A 35 1.76 6.40 0.20
CA ALA A 35 1.57 7.82 -0.10
C ALA A 35 1.48 8.69 1.17
N TYR A 36 0.83 8.18 2.22
CA TYR A 36 0.73 8.86 3.51
C TYR A 36 2.09 9.02 4.19
N VAL A 37 2.80 7.90 4.39
CA VAL A 37 4.11 7.89 5.06
C VAL A 37 5.06 8.86 4.35
N LYS A 38 5.12 8.78 3.02
CA LYS A 38 5.91 9.69 2.16
C LYS A 38 5.58 11.17 2.35
N THR A 39 4.30 11.47 2.52
CA THR A 39 3.82 12.85 2.61
C THR A 39 4.09 13.43 3.99
N VAL A 40 3.92 12.63 5.06
CA VAL A 40 4.29 13.00 6.42
C VAL A 40 5.81 13.11 6.57
N GLU A 41 6.59 12.24 5.95
CA GLU A 41 8.05 12.33 5.97
C GLU A 41 8.54 13.62 5.30
N LYS A 42 7.93 14.04 4.19
CA LYS A 42 8.35 15.24 3.45
C LYS A 42 7.89 16.57 4.09
N TYR A 43 6.73 16.59 4.74
CA TYR A 43 6.09 17.83 5.19
C TYR A 43 5.69 17.82 6.67
N GLY A 44 5.79 16.69 7.36
CA GLY A 44 5.25 16.47 8.70
C GLY A 44 6.06 17.09 9.84
N GLU A 45 7.11 17.85 9.55
CA GLU A 45 7.78 18.71 10.54
C GLU A 45 6.80 19.71 11.17
N TYR A 46 5.76 20.08 10.42
CA TYR A 46 4.69 20.96 10.88
C TYR A 46 3.42 20.14 11.20
N SER A 47 2.91 20.32 12.43
CA SER A 47 1.69 19.69 12.95
C SER A 47 0.52 19.75 11.96
N ASP A 48 0.30 20.92 11.34
CA ASP A 48 -0.85 21.14 10.47
C ASP A 48 -0.68 20.45 9.11
N LEU A 49 0.54 20.34 8.59
CA LEU A 49 0.83 19.60 7.35
C LEU A 49 0.72 18.09 7.57
N LYS A 50 1.18 17.61 8.73
CA LYS A 50 0.99 16.21 9.14
C LYS A 50 -0.50 15.87 9.25
N SER A 51 -1.27 16.72 9.93
CA SER A 51 -2.71 16.56 10.07
C SER A 51 -3.43 16.57 8.72
N PHE A 52 -2.95 17.37 7.76
CA PHE A 52 -3.49 17.38 6.40
C PHE A 52 -3.14 16.10 5.61
N ALA A 53 -1.92 15.57 5.74
CA ALA A 53 -1.57 14.28 5.17
C ALA A 53 -2.41 13.13 5.75
N GLU A 54 -2.72 13.20 7.05
CA GLU A 54 -3.58 12.24 7.75
C GLU A 54 -5.03 12.29 7.25
N TYR A 55 -5.51 13.49 6.93
CA TYR A 55 -6.79 13.70 6.26
C TYR A 55 -6.78 13.08 4.85
N LEU A 56 -5.76 13.32 4.03
CA LEU A 56 -5.65 12.72 2.69
C LEU A 56 -5.70 11.18 2.77
N ARG A 57 -4.94 10.58 3.69
CA ARG A 57 -4.96 9.13 3.93
C ARG A 57 -6.37 8.64 4.25
N THR A 58 -7.03 9.29 5.19
CA THR A 58 -8.35 8.87 5.69
C THR A 58 -9.40 8.95 4.58
N MET A 59 -9.37 10.04 3.80
CA MET A 59 -10.29 10.22 2.69
C MET A 59 -10.04 9.17 1.60
N GLU A 60 -8.81 8.97 1.17
CA GLU A 60 -8.49 7.97 0.13
C GLU A 60 -8.89 6.55 0.55
N LYS A 61 -8.70 6.17 1.83
CA LYS A 61 -9.16 4.86 2.35
C LYS A 61 -10.69 4.74 2.30
N LEU A 62 -11.41 5.76 2.75
CA LEU A 62 -12.87 5.79 2.72
C LEU A 62 -13.39 5.71 1.27
N PHE A 63 -12.74 6.41 0.34
CA PHE A 63 -13.09 6.37 -1.07
C PHE A 63 -12.77 5.02 -1.71
N GLN A 64 -11.65 4.39 -1.35
CA GLN A 64 -11.27 3.06 -1.83
C GLN A 64 -12.23 1.97 -1.37
N GLU A 65 -12.65 2.00 -0.11
CA GLU A 65 -13.68 1.08 0.42
C GLU A 65 -15.06 1.32 -0.24
N SER A 66 -15.34 2.57 -0.63
CA SER A 66 -16.61 2.97 -1.25
C SER A 66 -16.67 2.81 -2.78
N LYS A 67 -15.53 2.68 -3.48
CA LYS A 67 -15.42 2.51 -4.95
C LYS A 67 -16.28 1.36 -5.47
N PHE A 68 -16.58 0.39 -4.63
CA PHE A 68 -17.45 -0.75 -4.93
C PHE A 68 -18.96 -0.43 -4.96
N ARG A 69 -19.38 0.81 -4.67
CA ARG A 69 -20.80 1.18 -4.62
C ARG A 69 -21.26 2.17 -5.70
N ASN A 70 -20.41 3.04 -6.27
CA ASN A 70 -20.80 3.94 -7.38
C ASN A 70 -19.61 4.68 -8.05
N ARG A 71 -19.63 4.82 -9.39
CA ARG A 71 -18.60 5.50 -10.21
C ARG A 71 -18.53 7.04 -10.08
N GLY A 72 -19.49 7.71 -9.42
CA GLY A 72 -19.50 9.17 -9.21
C GLY A 72 -18.62 9.68 -8.05
N PHE A 73 -17.82 8.81 -7.44
CA PHE A 73 -17.11 9.09 -6.20
C PHE A 73 -15.76 9.81 -6.40
N GLU A 74 -15.08 9.65 -7.54
CA GLU A 74 -13.76 10.28 -7.75
C GLU A 74 -13.82 11.80 -7.85
N GLN A 75 -14.88 12.33 -8.48
CA GLN A 75 -15.12 13.77 -8.58
C GLN A 75 -15.45 14.36 -7.21
N SER A 76 -16.33 13.67 -6.46
CA SER A 76 -16.67 14.02 -5.07
C SER A 76 -15.45 14.00 -4.15
N ARG A 77 -14.52 13.05 -4.33
CA ARG A 77 -13.26 12.97 -3.57
C ARG A 77 -12.39 14.19 -3.81
N ASP A 78 -12.11 14.48 -5.08
CA ASP A 78 -11.23 15.57 -5.45
C ASP A 78 -11.83 16.93 -5.01
N GLU A 79 -13.15 17.09 -5.11
CA GLU A 79 -13.86 18.26 -4.60
C GLU A 79 -13.76 18.40 -3.08
N MET A 80 -13.92 17.31 -2.30
CA MET A 80 -13.75 17.36 -0.84
C MET A 80 -12.32 17.73 -0.44
N ILE A 81 -11.31 17.17 -1.10
CA ILE A 81 -9.90 17.48 -0.83
C ILE A 81 -9.61 18.95 -1.15
N GLN A 82 -10.11 19.46 -2.28
CA GLN A 82 -9.96 20.86 -2.66
C GLN A 82 -10.68 21.82 -1.71
N LEU A 83 -11.87 21.44 -1.22
CA LEU A 83 -12.57 22.22 -0.21
C LEU A 83 -11.80 22.27 1.11
N ARG A 84 -11.15 21.16 1.50
CA ARG A 84 -10.31 21.10 2.70
C ARG A 84 -9.06 21.96 2.56
N ILE A 85 -8.40 21.95 1.40
CA ILE A 85 -7.25 22.82 1.09
C ILE A 85 -7.62 24.28 1.31
N LYS A 86 -8.72 24.74 0.71
CA LYS A 86 -9.22 26.12 0.85
C LYS A 86 -9.56 26.49 2.29
N LEU A 87 -10.18 25.57 3.04
CA LEU A 87 -10.52 25.79 4.44
C LEU A 87 -9.28 25.86 5.34
N LEU A 88 -8.26 25.02 5.10
CA LEU A 88 -7.01 25.08 5.85
C LEU A 88 -6.25 26.37 5.52
N ALA A 89 -6.08 26.70 4.25
CA ALA A 89 -5.41 27.95 3.85
C ALA A 89 -6.08 29.22 4.41
N LYS A 90 -7.41 29.19 4.58
CA LYS A 90 -8.16 30.30 5.18
C LYS A 90 -8.03 30.38 6.71
N ASN A 91 -7.88 29.24 7.38
CA ASN A 91 -7.96 29.14 8.84
C ASN A 91 -6.61 28.93 9.53
N SER A 92 -5.55 28.64 8.77
CA SER A 92 -4.17 28.57 9.24
C SER A 92 -3.29 29.56 8.49
N ALA A 93 -2.06 29.78 8.96
CA ALA A 93 -1.08 30.62 8.26
C ALA A 93 -0.44 29.90 7.04
N MET A 94 -1.10 28.86 6.52
CA MET A 94 -0.54 28.00 5.48
C MET A 94 -0.96 28.44 4.09
N ASP A 95 0.01 28.47 3.19
CA ASP A 95 -0.22 28.79 1.79
C ASP A 95 -1.01 27.66 1.10
N GLU A 96 -2.01 28.04 0.32
CA GLU A 96 -2.79 27.13 -0.51
C GLU A 96 -1.89 26.39 -1.51
N ASP A 97 -0.85 27.04 -2.02
CA ASP A 97 0.12 26.45 -2.94
C ASP A 97 0.93 25.33 -2.29
N VAL A 98 1.27 25.46 -1.00
CA VAL A 98 1.95 24.42 -0.23
C VAL A 98 1.04 23.20 -0.04
N LEU A 99 -0.23 23.42 0.30
CA LEU A 99 -1.22 22.35 0.46
C LEU A 99 -1.52 21.63 -0.86
N ASN A 100 -1.57 22.38 -1.97
CA ASN A 100 -1.70 21.81 -3.32
C ASN A 100 -0.45 21.00 -3.72
N ALA A 101 0.75 21.48 -3.39
CA ALA A 101 1.98 20.74 -3.64
C ALA A 101 2.06 19.43 -2.84
N ILE A 102 1.52 19.42 -1.62
CA ILE A 102 1.38 18.22 -0.79
C ILE A 102 0.43 17.22 -1.44
N HIS A 103 -0.75 17.67 -1.86
CA HIS A 103 -1.73 16.82 -2.51
C HIS A 103 -1.21 16.25 -3.85
N ALA A 104 -0.56 17.08 -4.67
CA ALA A 104 0.04 16.64 -5.94
C ALA A 104 1.16 15.59 -5.71
N TYR A 105 1.99 15.81 -4.69
CA TYR A 105 3.04 14.85 -4.31
C TYR A 105 2.43 13.51 -3.85
N PHE A 106 1.40 13.56 -3.00
CA PHE A 106 0.68 12.37 -2.55
C PHE A 106 0.15 11.56 -3.74
N LYS A 107 -0.51 12.21 -4.72
CA LYS A 107 -1.00 11.56 -5.95
C LYS A 107 0.12 10.96 -6.79
N GLN A 108 1.22 11.69 -6.98
CA GLN A 108 2.36 11.23 -7.78
C GLN A 108 2.99 9.96 -7.19
N VAL A 109 3.16 9.91 -5.87
CA VAL A 109 3.69 8.76 -5.15
C VAL A 109 2.75 7.56 -5.31
N GLY A 110 1.45 7.75 -5.13
CA GLY A 110 0.44 6.71 -5.35
C GLY A 110 0.47 6.14 -6.77
N HIS A 111 0.58 6.99 -7.79
CA HIS A 111 0.66 6.54 -9.19
C HIS A 111 1.96 5.79 -9.51
N THR A 112 3.07 6.12 -8.84
CA THR A 112 4.31 5.39 -9.05
C THR A 112 4.25 4.00 -8.42
N ALA A 113 3.67 3.89 -7.22
CA ALA A 113 3.37 2.59 -6.61
C ALA A 113 2.45 1.76 -7.52
N GLU A 114 1.38 2.35 -8.05
CA GLU A 114 0.45 1.72 -9.00
C GLU A 114 1.18 1.09 -10.20
N LYS A 115 2.13 1.79 -10.83
CA LYS A 115 2.93 1.24 -11.94
C LYS A 115 3.75 0.01 -11.55
N ILE A 116 4.32 0.02 -10.35
CA ILE A 116 5.11 -1.11 -9.83
C ILE A 116 4.20 -2.33 -9.64
N TYR A 117 3.01 -2.14 -9.05
CA TYR A 117 2.04 -3.21 -8.91
C TYR A 117 1.54 -3.72 -10.27
N ALA A 118 1.17 -2.84 -11.20
CA ALA A 118 0.69 -3.24 -12.53
C ALA A 118 1.74 -4.07 -13.31
N ALA A 119 3.00 -3.63 -13.31
CA ALA A 119 4.09 -4.39 -13.95
C ALA A 119 4.29 -5.76 -13.28
N SER A 120 4.17 -5.83 -11.95
CA SER A 120 4.30 -7.10 -11.23
C SER A 120 3.16 -8.07 -11.55
N GLU A 121 1.92 -7.58 -11.70
CA GLU A 121 0.76 -8.40 -12.02
C GLU A 121 0.84 -8.98 -13.43
N GLU A 122 1.26 -8.19 -14.40
CA GLU A 122 1.49 -8.68 -15.78
C GLU A 122 2.53 -9.81 -15.81
N LEU A 123 3.62 -9.66 -15.03
CA LEU A 123 4.64 -10.70 -14.91
C LEU A 123 4.12 -11.93 -14.14
N LEU A 124 3.36 -11.74 -13.06
CA LEU A 124 2.80 -12.85 -12.29
C LEU A 124 1.84 -13.69 -13.12
N GLU A 125 1.02 -13.08 -13.98
CA GLU A 125 0.15 -13.82 -14.89
C GLU A 125 0.96 -14.58 -15.94
N LYS A 126 2.01 -13.94 -16.51
CA LYS A 126 2.87 -14.55 -17.51
C LYS A 126 3.67 -15.75 -17.00
N TYR A 127 4.07 -15.74 -15.73
CA TYR A 127 4.88 -16.80 -15.11
C TYR A 127 4.13 -17.58 -14.02
N LYS A 128 2.80 -17.64 -14.10
CA LYS A 128 1.95 -18.17 -13.02
C LYS A 128 2.22 -19.63 -12.65
N ASP A 129 2.72 -20.42 -13.61
CA ASP A 129 2.92 -21.87 -13.46
C ASP A 129 4.24 -22.23 -12.76
N ASP A 130 5.14 -21.26 -12.55
CA ASP A 130 6.42 -21.44 -11.86
C ASP A 130 6.39 -20.75 -10.47
N PRO A 131 6.35 -21.53 -9.37
CA PRO A 131 6.38 -20.99 -8.02
C PRO A 131 7.61 -20.12 -7.71
N GLY A 132 8.78 -20.50 -8.21
CA GLY A 132 10.02 -19.76 -7.99
C GLY A 132 10.03 -18.43 -8.73
N CYS A 133 9.52 -18.40 -9.97
CA CYS A 133 9.34 -17.15 -10.72
C CYS A 133 8.37 -16.20 -10.01
N ARG A 134 7.25 -16.72 -9.49
CA ARG A 134 6.28 -15.90 -8.74
C ARG A 134 6.88 -15.29 -7.48
N GLU A 135 7.60 -16.09 -6.68
CA GLU A 135 8.29 -15.57 -5.48
C GLU A 135 9.32 -14.51 -5.83
N PHE A 136 10.05 -14.68 -6.93
CA PHE A 136 11.03 -13.71 -7.40
C PHE A 136 10.39 -12.40 -7.87
N ILE A 137 9.27 -12.46 -8.59
CA ILE A 137 8.53 -11.27 -9.05
C ILE A 137 7.99 -10.47 -7.85
N LEU A 138 7.42 -11.16 -6.86
CA LEU A 138 6.96 -10.52 -5.62
C LEU A 138 8.13 -9.86 -4.89
N TYR A 139 9.27 -10.54 -4.79
CA TYR A 139 10.47 -10.00 -4.18
C TYR A 139 10.98 -8.74 -4.90
N ILE A 140 11.03 -8.76 -6.24
CA ILE A 140 11.39 -7.58 -7.05
C ILE A 140 10.42 -6.43 -6.79
N ARG A 141 9.10 -6.70 -6.84
CA ARG A 141 8.09 -5.67 -6.58
C ARG A 141 8.32 -5.00 -5.22
N ASP A 142 8.51 -5.80 -4.18
CA ASP A 142 8.71 -5.31 -2.82
C ASP A 142 10.03 -4.53 -2.72
N ILE A 143 11.09 -4.96 -3.41
CA ILE A 143 12.34 -4.19 -3.58
C ILE A 143 12.05 -2.84 -4.21
N PHE A 144 11.38 -2.79 -5.38
CA PHE A 144 11.15 -1.55 -6.10
C PHE A 144 10.30 -0.56 -5.31
N ILE A 145 9.31 -1.04 -4.54
CA ILE A 145 8.57 -0.19 -3.60
C ILE A 145 9.52 0.37 -2.53
N ASN A 146 10.37 -0.46 -1.94
CA ASN A 146 11.35 -0.02 -0.93
C ASN A 146 12.45 0.89 -1.47
N PHE A 147 12.91 0.71 -2.71
CA PHE A 147 13.92 1.56 -3.35
C PHE A 147 13.34 2.87 -3.87
N PHE A 148 12.11 2.85 -4.38
CA PHE A 148 11.35 4.08 -4.62
C PHE A 148 11.17 4.87 -3.31
N ASN A 149 11.17 4.18 -2.16
CA ASN A 149 11.30 4.82 -0.86
C ASN A 149 12.70 5.47 -0.68
N ALA A 150 13.80 4.75 -0.88
CA ALA A 150 15.16 5.27 -0.64
C ALA A 150 15.73 6.34 -1.61
N GLU A 151 15.49 6.26 -2.91
CA GLU A 151 16.21 7.07 -3.92
C GLU A 151 16.01 8.59 -3.80
N ARG A 152 14.94 9.04 -3.13
CA ARG A 152 14.64 10.48 -2.92
C ARG A 152 14.95 10.99 -1.51
N GLU A 153 15.30 10.10 -0.59
CA GLU A 153 15.22 10.36 0.85
C GLU A 153 16.60 10.42 1.54
N GLN A 154 17.74 10.28 0.83
CA GLN A 154 19.08 10.12 1.45
C GLN A 154 19.07 9.10 2.63
N ILE A 155 18.16 8.12 2.58
CA ILE A 155 17.98 7.15 3.65
C ILE A 155 19.28 6.40 3.81
N SER A 156 19.67 6.18 5.07
CA SER A 156 20.80 5.31 5.35
C SER A 156 20.54 3.91 4.78
N MET A 157 21.59 3.26 4.28
CA MET A 157 21.50 1.88 3.82
C MET A 157 20.96 0.93 4.89
N ASP A 158 21.13 1.27 6.18
CA ASP A 158 20.63 0.49 7.31
C ASP A 158 19.10 0.53 7.45
N GLU A 159 18.48 1.70 7.24
CA GLU A 159 17.01 1.83 7.27
C GLU A 159 16.37 1.16 6.06
N LEU A 160 16.99 1.26 4.88
CA LEU A 160 16.54 0.52 3.68
C LEU A 160 16.62 -1.00 3.91
N LYS A 161 17.72 -1.47 4.51
CA LYS A 161 17.90 -2.88 4.87
C LYS A 161 16.84 -3.34 5.87
N ASN A 162 16.54 -2.55 6.90
CA ASN A 162 15.48 -2.85 7.86
C ASN A 162 14.10 -2.99 7.19
N ARG A 163 13.75 -2.06 6.30
CA ARG A 163 12.48 -2.09 5.55
C ARG A 163 12.37 -3.35 4.66
N LEU A 164 13.43 -3.69 3.93
CA LEU A 164 13.49 -4.89 3.10
C LEU A 164 13.34 -6.18 3.90
N ILE A 165 14.01 -6.27 5.06
CA ILE A 165 13.92 -7.45 5.92
C ILE A 165 12.51 -7.57 6.49
N LYS A 166 11.89 -6.46 6.92
CA LYS A 166 10.51 -6.47 7.43
C LYS A 166 9.51 -6.93 6.37
N ALA A 167 9.59 -6.38 5.16
CA ALA A 167 8.73 -6.80 4.06
C ALA A 167 8.89 -8.30 3.74
N ARG A 168 10.12 -8.82 3.81
CA ARG A 168 10.37 -10.26 3.60
C ARG A 168 9.79 -11.11 4.73
N MET A 169 9.84 -10.66 5.98
CA MET A 169 9.22 -11.36 7.10
C MET A 169 7.71 -11.45 6.94
N GLU A 170 7.06 -10.34 6.57
CA GLU A 170 5.62 -10.29 6.30
C GLU A 170 5.24 -11.26 5.16
N ALA A 171 5.98 -11.25 4.05
CA ALA A 171 5.76 -12.15 2.92
C ALA A 171 5.92 -13.64 3.28
N LEU A 172 6.92 -13.99 4.10
CA LEU A 172 7.13 -15.36 4.56
C LEU A 172 6.03 -15.81 5.54
N SER A 173 5.60 -14.92 6.42
CA SER A 173 4.56 -15.22 7.41
C SER A 173 3.14 -15.29 6.86
N GLY A 174 2.90 -14.84 5.62
CA GLY A 174 1.57 -14.79 5.00
C GLY A 174 0.88 -16.15 4.84
N LYS A 175 1.62 -17.26 4.94
CA LYS A 175 1.07 -18.64 4.94
C LYS A 175 0.85 -19.21 6.36
N GLY A 176 1.12 -18.42 7.40
CA GLY A 176 0.96 -18.79 8.81
C GLY A 176 2.12 -19.60 9.40
N ASP A 177 3.09 -20.03 8.59
CA ASP A 177 4.29 -20.74 9.04
C ASP A 177 5.51 -20.31 8.22
N PRO A 178 6.54 -19.69 8.82
CA PRO A 178 6.65 -19.31 10.24
C PRO A 178 5.82 -18.06 10.59
N ASP A 179 5.36 -17.94 11.83
CA ASP A 179 4.64 -16.74 12.28
C ASP A 179 5.55 -15.50 12.33
N LEU A 180 4.94 -14.32 12.15
CA LEU A 180 5.68 -13.05 12.08
C LEU A 180 6.50 -12.77 13.35
N LEU A 181 5.98 -13.15 14.53
CA LEU A 181 6.64 -12.90 15.81
C LEU A 181 7.93 -13.72 15.93
N THR A 182 7.90 -14.97 15.46
CA THR A 182 9.09 -15.83 15.34
C THR A 182 10.14 -15.20 14.43
N LEU A 183 9.74 -14.71 13.25
CA LEU A 183 10.64 -14.05 12.31
C LEU A 183 11.27 -12.77 12.90
N GLU A 184 10.48 -11.94 13.58
CA GLU A 184 10.98 -10.74 14.25
C GLU A 184 11.98 -11.05 15.36
N ASN A 185 11.75 -12.13 16.12
CA ASN A 185 12.66 -12.57 17.18
C ASN A 185 14.00 -13.05 16.60
N ILE A 186 13.95 -13.86 15.53
CA ILE A 186 15.16 -14.26 14.79
C ILE A 186 15.93 -13.02 14.31
N TYR A 187 15.24 -12.01 13.77
CA TYR A 187 15.90 -10.79 13.30
C TYR A 187 16.55 -9.98 14.44
N LYS A 188 15.90 -9.89 15.60
CA LYS A 188 16.48 -9.26 16.79
C LYS A 188 17.71 -9.99 17.28
N GLU A 189 17.64 -11.32 17.39
CA GLU A 189 18.78 -12.17 17.78
C GLU A 189 19.96 -12.01 16.83
N PHE A 190 19.70 -12.02 15.52
CA PHE A 190 20.72 -11.82 14.49
C PHE A 190 21.43 -10.47 14.64
N ASN A 191 20.70 -9.39 14.91
CA ASN A 191 21.28 -8.07 15.15
C ASN A 191 22.10 -7.98 16.44
N VAL A 192 21.70 -8.70 17.50
CA VAL A 192 22.48 -8.80 18.74
C VAL A 192 23.79 -9.55 18.49
N LEU A 193 23.75 -10.63 17.70
CA LEU A 193 24.93 -11.41 17.33
C LEU A 193 25.90 -10.61 16.44
N LEU A 194 25.40 -9.78 15.53
CA LEU A 194 26.24 -8.92 14.69
C LEU A 194 26.93 -7.77 15.45
N LYS A 195 26.42 -7.39 16.62
CA LYS A 195 26.98 -6.30 17.46
C LYS A 195 27.96 -6.80 18.53
N LYS A 196 28.15 -8.12 18.63
CA LYS A 196 29.18 -8.76 19.47
C LYS A 196 30.48 -8.89 18.69
#